data_AF-A0A7K6VUQ9-F1
#
_entry.id   AF-A0A7K6VUQ9-F1
#
_cell.length_a   1.000
_cell.length_b   1.000
_cell.length_c   1.000
_cell.angle_alpha   90.00
_cell.angle_beta   90.00
_cell.angle_gamma   90.00
#
_symmetry.space_group_name_H-M   'P 1'
#
loop_
_entity.id
_entity.type
_entity.pdbx_description
1 polymer ?
#
loop_
_entity_poly.entity_id
_entity_poly.type
_entity_poly.pdbx_seq_one_letter_code
_entity_poly.pdbx_strand_id
1 'polypeptide(L)'
;GTYGTVFKAKNRETHEIVALKRVRLDDDDEGVPSSALREICLLKELKHKNIVRLHDVLHSDKKLTLVFEFCDQDLKKYFDSCNGDLDPEIVK
;
A
#
# COMPACT_ATOMS: atom_id res chain seq x y z
N GLY A 1 0.55 -7.11 -5.98
CA GLY A 1 0.76 -5.95 -6.88
C GLY A 1 2.10 -6.08 -7.58
N THR A 2 2.39 -5.19 -8.53
CA THR A 2 3.59 -5.24 -9.40
C THR A 2 4.91 -5.39 -8.63
N TYR A 3 4.99 -4.77 -7.44
CA TYR A 3 6.23 -4.71 -6.63
C TYR A 3 6.22 -5.59 -5.37
N GLY A 4 5.27 -6.54 -5.26
CA GLY A 4 5.23 -7.46 -4.13
C GLY A 4 3.82 -7.88 -3.70
N THR A 5 3.76 -8.53 -2.53
CA THR A 5 2.53 -9.11 -1.97
C THR A 5 1.95 -8.21 -0.90
N VAL A 6 0.63 -8.03 -0.92
CA VAL A 6 -0.11 -7.22 0.05
C VAL A 6 -0.94 -8.15 0.94
N PHE A 7 -0.88 -7.93 2.25
CA PHE A 7 -1.63 -8.69 3.25
C PHE A 7 -2.54 -7.74 4.03
N LYS A 8 -3.76 -8.19 4.34
CA LYS A 8 -4.61 -7.53 5.34
C LYS A 8 -4.16 -7.98 6.73
N ALA A 9 -3.94 -7.04 7.64
CA ALA A 9 -3.53 -7.31 9.01
C ALA A 9 -4.30 -6.44 10.00
N LYS A 10 -4.22 -6.78 11.29
CA LYS A 10 -4.78 -6.00 12.39
C LYS A 10 -3.65 -5.56 13.31
N ASN A 11 -3.52 -4.26 13.55
CA ASN A 11 -2.63 -3.73 14.57
C ASN A 11 -3.09 -4.26 15.94
N ARG A 12 -2.19 -4.86 16.70
CA ARG A 12 -2.52 -5.49 17.99
C ARG A 12 -2.82 -4.47 19.09
N GLU A 13 -2.19 -3.31 19.02
CA GLU A 13 -2.33 -2.24 20.02
C GLU A 13 -3.55 -1.36 19.72
N THR A 14 -3.68 -0.89 18.49
CA THR A 14 -4.76 0.03 18.10
C THR A 14 -6.02 -0.68 17.61
N HIS A 15 -5.93 -1.98 17.33
CA HIS A 15 -6.99 -2.77 16.68
C HIS A 15 -7.38 -2.31 15.27
N GLU A 16 -6.65 -1.35 14.69
CA GLU A 16 -6.85 -0.85 13.34
C GLU A 16 -6.51 -1.91 12.29
N ILE A 17 -7.30 -1.97 11.22
CA ILE A 17 -7.03 -2.82 10.07
C ILE A 17 -6.07 -2.09 9.12
N VAL A 18 -4.99 -2.75 8.73
CA VAL A 18 -3.92 -2.17 7.91
C VAL A 18 -3.57 -3.07 6.73
N ALA A 19 -2.96 -2.50 5.70
CA ALA A 19 -2.40 -3.21 4.56
C ALA A 19 -0.88 -3.32 4.69
N LEU A 20 -0.34 -4.53 4.73
CA LEU A 20 1.10 -4.79 4.76
C LEU A 20 1.59 -5.12 3.35
N LYS A 21 2.32 -4.19 2.72
CA LYS A 21 2.95 -4.40 1.41
C LYS A 21 4.39 -4.86 1.61
N ARG A 22 4.64 -6.16 1.44
CA ARG A 22 5.99 -6.73 1.44
C ARG A 22 6.63 -6.49 0.09
N VAL A 23 7.67 -5.67 0.07
CA VAL A 23 8.42 -5.31 -1.13
C VAL A 23 9.37 -6.47 -1.45
N ARG A 24 9.40 -6.89 -2.72
CA ARG A 24 10.45 -7.79 -3.20
C ARG A 24 11.71 -6.96 -3.38
N LEU A 25 12.76 -7.33 -2.66
CA LEU A 25 14.11 -6.83 -2.88
C LEU A 25 14.82 -7.91 -3.68
N ASP A 26 15.56 -7.52 -4.71
CA ASP A 26 16.40 -8.45 -5.45
C ASP A 26 17.51 -8.96 -4.51
N ASP A 27 17.95 -10.21 -4.71
CA ASP A 27 18.92 -10.88 -3.82
C ASP A 27 20.34 -10.31 -3.92
N ASP A 28 20.55 -9.31 -4.78
CA ASP A 28 21.80 -8.59 -4.88
C ASP A 28 22.09 -7.88 -3.53
N ASP A 29 23.28 -8.07 -2.98
CA ASP A 29 23.70 -7.64 -1.63
C ASP A 29 23.67 -6.10 -1.39
N GLU A 30 23.05 -5.32 -2.27
CA GLU A 30 22.93 -3.86 -2.21
C GLU A 30 21.83 -3.34 -1.28
N GLY A 31 21.04 -4.22 -0.66
CA GLY A 31 20.01 -3.83 0.31
C GLY A 31 18.78 -3.18 -0.32
N VAL A 32 18.29 -2.06 0.22
CA VAL A 32 17.11 -1.36 -0.33
C VAL A 32 17.56 -0.36 -1.39
N PRO A 33 17.04 -0.41 -2.63
CA PRO A 33 17.39 0.55 -3.68
C PRO A 33 17.13 2.00 -3.25
N SER A 34 18.04 2.91 -3.59
CA SER A 34 17.94 4.33 -3.23
C SER A 34 16.70 5.03 -3.83
N SER A 35 16.26 4.58 -5.00
CA SER A 35 15.00 4.99 -5.62
C SER A 35 13.79 4.65 -4.74
N ALA A 36 13.73 3.41 -4.22
CA ALA A 36 12.67 2.97 -3.32
C ALA A 36 12.68 3.77 -2.02
N LEU A 37 13.85 4.05 -1.44
CA LEU A 37 13.95 4.90 -0.25
C LEU A 37 13.42 6.31 -0.51
N ARG A 38 13.77 6.92 -1.66
CA ARG A 38 13.27 8.25 -2.04
C ARG A 38 11.74 8.26 -2.15
N GLU A 39 11.15 7.26 -2.80
CA GLU A 39 9.69 7.13 -2.91
C GLU A 39 9.03 6.97 -1.54
N ILE A 40 9.61 6.15 -0.66
CA ILE A 40 9.11 5.94 0.71
C ILE A 40 9.16 7.23 1.53
N CYS A 41 10.24 8.01 1.44
CA CYS A 41 10.35 9.29 2.13
C CYS A 41 9.26 10.27 1.66
N LEU A 42 9.04 10.37 0.34
CA LEU A 42 7.96 11.19 -0.20
C LEU A 42 6.59 10.71 0.31
N LEU A 43 6.33 9.41 0.27
CA LEU A 43 5.07 8.83 0.76
C LEU A 43 4.83 9.09 2.26
N LYS A 44 5.88 9.14 3.09
CA LYS A 44 5.75 9.47 4.52
C LYS A 44 5.28 10.91 4.76
N GLU A 45 5.61 11.83 3.87
CA GLU A 45 5.23 13.25 3.98
C GLU A 45 3.84 13.54 3.43
N LEU A 46 3.35 12.71 2.51
CA LEU A 46 2.03 12.88 1.90
C LEU A 46 0.90 12.61 2.91
N LYS A 47 0.22 13.69 3.31
CA LYS A 47 -0.97 13.64 4.19
C LYS A 47 -2.13 14.34 3.47
N HIS A 48 -2.93 13.56 2.76
CA HIS A 48 -4.07 14.08 2.02
C HIS A 48 -5.20 13.05 1.99
N LYS A 49 -6.45 13.50 2.07
CA LYS A 49 -7.65 12.63 2.14
C LYS A 49 -7.85 11.69 0.93
N ASN A 50 -7.19 11.98 -0.19
CA ASN A 50 -7.27 11.20 -1.43
C ASN A 50 -5.97 10.44 -1.75
N ILE A 51 -5.03 10.36 -0.80
CA ILE A 51 -3.78 9.61 -0.95
C ILE A 51 -3.74 8.59 0.18
N VAL A 52 -3.59 7.31 -0.18
CA VAL A 52 -3.47 6.21 0.80
C VAL A 52 -2.29 6.49 1.71
N ARG A 53 -2.54 6.53 3.02
CA ARG A 53 -1.51 6.90 3.99
C ARG A 53 -0.51 5.77 4.23
N LEU A 54 0.77 6.12 4.24
CA LEU A 54 1.82 5.26 4.79
C LEU A 54 1.92 5.50 6.30
N HIS A 55 1.54 4.51 7.11
CA HIS A 55 1.65 4.58 8.56
C HIS A 55 3.08 4.32 9.04
N ASP A 56 3.74 3.29 8.50
CA ASP A 56 5.07 2.89 8.97
C ASP A 56 5.86 2.07 7.93
N VAL A 57 7.16 1.91 8.19
CA VAL A 57 8.12 1.17 7.37
C VAL A 57 8.92 0.23 8.26
N LEU A 58 8.74 -1.06 8.07
CA LEU A 58 9.42 -2.11 8.81
C LEU A 58 10.54 -2.71 7.95
N HIS A 59 11.75 -2.76 8.49
CA HIS A 59 12.90 -3.37 7.84
C HIS A 59 13.59 -4.38 8.77
N SER A 60 13.65 -5.65 8.34
CA SER A 60 14.30 -6.74 9.07
C SER A 60 14.70 -7.83 8.08
N ASP A 61 15.87 -8.45 8.27
CA ASP A 61 16.34 -9.62 7.50
C ASP A 61 16.20 -9.47 5.98
N LYS A 62 16.66 -8.33 5.43
CA LYS A 62 16.54 -7.99 3.99
C LYS A 62 15.08 -8.00 3.48
N LYS A 63 14.10 -7.81 4.36
CA LYS A 63 12.68 -7.68 4.00
C LYS A 63 12.23 -6.28 4.36
N LEU A 64 11.69 -5.59 3.38
CA LEU A 64 11.06 -4.29 3.55
C LEU A 64 9.55 -4.44 3.49
N THR A 65 8.86 -4.02 4.55
CA THR A 65 7.40 -4.05 4.64
C THR A 65 6.88 -2.66 4.89
N LEU A 66 5.99 -2.19 4.03
CA LEU A 66 5.32 -0.90 4.15
C LEU A 66 3.93 -1.13 4.76
N VAL A 67 3.62 -0.38 5.82
CA VAL A 67 2.35 -0.44 6.53
C VAL A 67 1.47 0.70 6.02
N PHE A 68 0.46 0.37 5.23
CA PHE A 68 -0.47 1.34 4.65
C PHE A 68 -1.84 1.28 5.33
N GLU A 69 -2.56 2.39 5.20
CA GLU A 69 -4.01 2.42 5.38
C GLU A 69 -4.65 1.32 4.52
N PHE A 70 -5.67 0.66 5.09
CA PHE A 70 -6.40 -0.38 4.39
C PHE A 70 -7.62 0.21 3.68
N CYS A 71 -7.70 0.01 2.37
CA CYS A 71 -8.90 0.28 1.58
C CYS A 71 -9.57 -1.06 1.22
N ASP A 72 -10.86 -1.21 1.53
CA ASP A 72 -11.62 -2.44 1.26
C ASP A 72 -11.71 -2.80 -0.22
N GLN A 73 -11.71 -1.78 -1.08
CA GLN A 73 -11.99 -1.92 -2.51
C GLN A 73 -11.04 -1.07 -3.34
N ASP A 74 -10.60 -1.63 -4.46
CA ASP A 74 -9.93 -0.88 -5.53
C ASP A 74 -10.93 -0.62 -6.67
N LEU A 75 -10.61 0.37 -7.51
CA LEU A 75 -11.53 0.80 -8.56
C LEU A 75 -11.88 -0.32 -9.55
N LYS A 76 -10.93 -1.23 -9.84
CA LYS A 76 -11.19 -2.36 -10.74
C LYS A 76 -12.26 -3.28 -10.16
N LYS A 77 -12.10 -3.69 -8.89
CA LYS A 77 -13.12 -4.50 -8.19
C LYS A 77 -14.47 -3.80 -8.10
N TYR A 78 -14.47 -2.47 -7.98
CA TYR A 78 -15.69 -1.67 -8.00
C TYR A 78 -16.41 -1.77 -9.35
N PHE A 79 -15.71 -1.52 -10.46
CA PHE A 79 -16.27 -1.71 -11.79
C PHE A 79 -16.79 -3.14 -12.03
N ASP A 80 -16.02 -4.15 -11.62
CA ASP A 80 -16.41 -5.55 -11.75
C ASP A 80 -17.70 -5.84 -10.96
N SER A 81 -17.88 -5.23 -9.77
CA SER A 81 -19.11 -5.38 -8.96
C SER A 81 -20.33 -4.68 -9.54
N CYS A 82 -20.11 -3.69 -10.41
CA CYS A 82 -21.15 -2.95 -11.11
C CYS A 82 -21.46 -3.51 -12.51
N ASN A 83 -20.89 -4.67 -12.88
CA ASN A 83 -20.96 -5.23 -14.22
C ASN A 83 -20.51 -4.26 -15.34
N GLY A 84 -19.63 -3.31 -15.02
CA GLY A 84 -19.15 -2.30 -15.96
C GLY A 84 -20.04 -1.07 -16.13
N ASP A 85 -21.24 -1.05 -15.55
CA ASP A 85 -22.15 0.09 -15.60
C ASP A 85 -22.01 0.95 -14.34
N LEU A 86 -21.42 2.13 -14.48
CA LEU A 86 -21.40 3.13 -13.42
C LEU A 86 -22.53 4.14 -13.62
N ASP A 87 -23.19 4.48 -12.53
CA ASP A 87 -24.11 5.61 -12.50
C ASP A 87 -23.36 6.90 -12.90
N PRO A 88 -23.82 7.63 -13.94
CA PRO A 88 -23.22 8.89 -14.36
C PRO A 88 -23.12 9.93 -13.25
N GLU A 89 -23.97 9.90 -12.22
CA GLU A 89 -23.89 10.83 -11.08
C GLU A 89 -22.70 10.54 -10.15
N ILE A 90 -22.20 9.30 -10.15
CA ILE A 90 -21.04 8.86 -9.35
C ILE A 90 -19.73 9.21 -10.06
N VAL A 91 -19.76 9.33 -11.39
CA VAL A 91 -18.61 9.74 -12.21
C VAL A 91 -18.53 11.27 -12.25
N LYS A 92 -17.75 11.85 -11.33
CA LYS A 92 -17.47 13.30 -11.30
C LYS A 92 -16.31 13.72 -12.19
#